data_AF-A0A836RMU4-F1
#
_entry.id   AF-A0A836RMU4-F1
#
_cell.length_a   1.000
_cell.length_b   1.000
_cell.length_c   1.000
_cell.angle_alpha   90.00
_cell.angle_beta   90.00
_cell.angle_gamma   90.00
#
_symmetry.space_group_name_H-M   'P 1'
#
loop_
_entity.id
_entity.type
_entity.pdbx_description
1 polymer ?
#
loop_
_entity_poly.entity_id
_entity_poly.type
_entity_poly.pdbx_seq_one_letter_code
_entity_poly.pdbx_strand_id
1 'polypeptide(L)'
;MIMLLTPWIRYVQSRLHWDRWMRRRSGRGRGRSQRRKDQRKELLAVELLEDRTLLAAPEFVSIAPNVGPLMQTPNNATPESLDTAPRELHFRFSPGQVLDGTTLGGIQIVRSGFDEAFTRASVTSDFGTNGTAIIDFTAVRIGTGENGIRLEISKSDRTAAGTPGVAITVAGPTIRVELDTDEANGGTGATTAQQMVDAINGDPVASRWVQASLRLGSDPNQDITTTFADSG
;
A
#
# COMPACT_ATOMS: atom_id res chain seq x y z
N MET A 1 -1.64 -87.26 39.82
CA MET A 1 -1.44 -87.15 38.36
C MET A 1 0.05 -87.16 38.12
N ILE A 2 0.46 -88.10 37.27
CA ILE A 2 1.81 -88.58 37.01
C ILE A 2 2.48 -87.71 35.92
N MET A 3 3.82 -87.77 35.85
CA MET A 3 4.73 -87.35 34.76
C MET A 3 5.07 -85.85 34.67
N LEU A 4 6.32 -85.41 34.40
CA LEU A 4 7.65 -86.04 34.25
C LEU A 4 8.69 -84.91 34.02
N LEU A 5 9.98 -85.29 34.13
CA LEU A 5 11.15 -84.75 33.41
C LEU A 5 12.01 -83.64 34.06
N THR A 6 13.11 -84.12 34.68
CA THR A 6 14.47 -83.55 34.85
C THR A 6 15.22 -83.39 33.50
N PRO A 7 16.55 -83.11 33.39
CA PRO A 7 17.58 -82.49 34.29
C PRO A 7 18.49 -81.43 33.57
N TRP A 8 19.42 -80.75 34.28
CA TRP A 8 20.90 -80.85 34.07
C TRP A 8 21.72 -79.81 34.88
N ILE A 9 22.93 -80.25 35.25
CA ILE A 9 23.84 -79.77 36.29
C ILE A 9 24.86 -78.74 35.75
N ARG A 10 25.20 -77.70 36.54
CA ARG A 10 26.54 -77.05 36.58
C ARG A 10 26.61 -76.06 37.76
N TYR A 11 27.18 -76.45 38.91
CA TYR A 11 28.57 -76.29 39.35
C TYR A 11 28.97 -74.85 39.78
N VAL A 12 28.87 -74.62 41.09
CA VAL A 12 29.87 -74.01 42.01
C VAL A 12 30.14 -72.48 42.00
N GLN A 13 29.81 -71.90 43.17
CA GLN A 13 30.45 -70.81 43.94
C GLN A 13 30.52 -69.36 43.41
N SER A 14 29.80 -68.48 44.12
CA SER A 14 30.35 -67.29 44.82
C SER A 14 29.25 -66.75 45.76
N ARG A 15 29.29 -67.04 47.07
CA ARG A 15 29.85 -66.18 48.13
C ARG A 15 29.52 -64.68 47.96
N LEU A 16 28.52 -64.18 48.69
CA LEU A 16 28.71 -63.39 49.93
C LEU A 16 27.36 -62.95 50.52
N HIS A 17 27.11 -63.36 51.76
CA HIS A 17 26.14 -62.77 52.68
C HIS A 17 26.53 -61.30 52.97
N TRP A 18 25.54 -60.42 53.20
CA TRP A 18 25.29 -59.89 54.54
C TRP A 18 23.99 -59.09 54.60
N ASP A 19 23.24 -59.42 55.65
CA ASP A 19 22.04 -58.77 56.14
C ASP A 19 22.39 -57.40 56.77
N ARG A 20 21.45 -56.46 56.67
CA ARG A 20 20.97 -55.59 57.77
C ARG A 20 21.95 -54.57 58.41
N TRP A 21 21.65 -53.26 58.28
CA TRP A 21 20.97 -52.41 59.30
C TRP A 21 21.21 -50.89 59.10
N MET A 22 20.15 -50.09 59.38
CA MET A 22 20.09 -48.61 59.57
C MET A 22 20.31 -47.69 58.35
N ARG A 23 19.48 -46.68 58.05
CA ARG A 23 18.93 -45.63 58.94
C ARG A 23 17.56 -45.10 58.48
N ARG A 24 16.82 -44.64 59.48
CA ARG A 24 15.53 -43.93 59.43
C ARG A 24 15.67 -42.50 58.85
N ARG A 25 14.54 -42.02 58.33
CA ARG A 25 14.07 -40.60 58.26
C ARG A 25 14.90 -39.58 57.47
N SER A 26 14.39 -39.23 56.28
CA SER A 26 14.10 -37.85 55.81
C SER A 26 13.91 -37.89 54.29
N GLY A 27 12.98 -37.19 53.64
CA GLY A 27 12.03 -36.21 54.11
C GLY A 27 10.85 -36.11 53.15
N ARG A 28 9.66 -36.00 53.74
CA ARG A 28 8.38 -35.59 53.13
C ARG A 28 8.41 -34.14 52.59
N GLY A 29 9.57 -33.62 52.18
CA GLY A 29 9.81 -32.21 51.84
C GLY A 29 9.93 -31.90 50.35
N ARG A 30 10.13 -32.90 49.47
CA ARG A 30 10.41 -32.65 48.06
C ARG A 30 9.15 -32.31 47.23
N GLY A 31 7.99 -32.91 47.53
CA GLY A 31 6.75 -32.64 46.77
C GLY A 31 6.13 -31.26 47.04
N ARG A 32 6.29 -30.71 48.25
CA ARG A 32 5.69 -29.41 48.63
C ARG A 32 6.51 -28.22 48.10
N SER A 33 7.82 -28.39 47.94
CA SER A 33 8.72 -27.40 47.34
C SER A 33 8.53 -27.33 45.82
N GLN A 34 8.34 -28.48 45.15
CA GLN A 34 8.10 -28.53 43.71
C GLN A 34 6.75 -27.89 43.35
N ARG A 35 5.66 -28.25 44.06
CA ARG A 35 4.34 -27.62 43.88
C ARG A 35 4.36 -26.10 44.04
N ARG A 36 5.14 -25.57 44.99
CA ARG A 36 5.30 -24.12 45.17
C ARG A 36 6.07 -23.45 44.01
N LYS A 37 7.03 -24.16 43.40
CA LYS A 37 7.75 -23.67 42.23
C LYS A 37 6.88 -23.71 40.98
N ASP A 38 6.08 -24.74 40.82
CA ASP A 38 5.17 -24.88 39.67
C ASP A 38 4.05 -23.84 39.75
N GLN A 39 3.44 -23.65 40.93
CA GLN A 39 2.47 -22.56 41.16
C GLN A 39 3.09 -21.18 40.96
N ARG A 40 4.34 -20.94 41.38
CA ARG A 40 5.03 -19.68 41.11
C ARG A 40 5.32 -19.48 39.63
N LYS A 41 5.69 -20.53 38.90
CA LYS A 41 5.89 -20.45 37.45
C LYS A 41 4.58 -20.19 36.72
N GLU A 42 3.48 -20.80 37.15
CA GLU A 42 2.14 -20.54 36.62
C GLU A 42 1.68 -19.10 36.91
N LEU A 43 1.90 -18.60 38.13
CA LEU A 43 1.59 -17.20 38.49
C LEU A 43 2.46 -16.19 37.71
N LEU A 44 3.77 -16.46 37.59
CA LEU A 44 4.67 -15.63 36.79
C LEU A 44 4.34 -15.71 35.29
N ALA A 45 3.85 -16.85 34.80
CA ALA A 45 3.39 -16.99 33.43
C ALA A 45 2.09 -16.22 33.19
N VAL A 46 1.18 -16.17 34.17
CA VAL A 46 -0.02 -15.32 34.15
C VAL A 46 0.38 -13.83 34.12
N GLU A 47 1.28 -13.40 35.01
CA GLU A 47 1.79 -12.01 35.02
C GLU A 47 2.51 -11.61 33.71
N LEU A 48 3.17 -12.55 33.02
CA LEU A 48 3.84 -12.27 31.74
C LEU A 48 2.89 -12.21 30.53
N LEU A 49 1.66 -12.72 30.69
CA LEU A 49 0.64 -12.79 29.65
C LEU A 49 -0.33 -11.59 29.66
N GLU A 50 -0.28 -10.74 30.70
CA GLU A 50 -1.27 -9.66 30.87
C GLU A 50 -0.87 -8.32 30.20
N ASP A 51 0.41 -8.08 29.87
CA ASP A 51 0.86 -6.75 29.38
C ASP A 51 1.20 -6.66 27.89
N ARG A 52 1.20 -7.78 27.14
CA ARG A 52 1.68 -7.77 25.74
C ARG A 52 0.63 -7.30 24.73
N THR A 53 -0.64 -7.21 25.14
CA THR A 53 -1.73 -6.63 24.35
C THR A 53 -1.69 -5.09 24.33
N LEU A 54 -1.09 -4.47 25.36
CA LEU A 54 -1.00 -3.01 25.49
C LEU A 54 0.11 -2.37 24.64
N LEU A 55 1.06 -3.15 24.13
CA LEU A 55 2.19 -2.67 23.31
C LEU A 55 2.09 -3.00 21.82
N ALA A 56 1.06 -3.74 21.40
CA ALA A 56 0.83 -4.00 19.98
C ALA A 56 0.16 -2.79 19.32
N ALA A 57 0.63 -2.38 18.14
CA ALA A 57 -0.05 -1.36 17.34
C ALA A 57 -1.48 -1.83 16.97
N PRO A 58 -2.44 -0.90 16.74
CA PRO A 58 -3.74 -1.28 16.20
C PRO A 58 -3.57 -1.99 14.87
N GLU A 59 -4.08 -3.21 14.78
CA GLU A 59 -4.11 -3.97 13.53
C GLU A 59 -5.51 -3.90 12.93
N PHE A 60 -5.56 -3.83 11.61
CA PHE A 60 -6.80 -3.93 10.86
C PHE A 60 -7.21 -5.41 10.74
N VAL A 61 -8.44 -5.75 11.12
CA VAL A 61 -8.93 -7.13 11.23
C VAL A 61 -9.87 -7.49 10.07
N SER A 62 -10.88 -6.67 9.80
CA SER A 62 -11.89 -6.94 8.75
C SER A 62 -12.73 -5.71 8.42
N ILE A 63 -13.40 -5.75 7.26
CA ILE A 63 -14.45 -4.81 6.88
C ILE A 63 -15.78 -5.56 6.90
N ALA A 64 -16.78 -5.04 7.60
CA ALA A 64 -18.14 -5.56 7.56
C ALA A 64 -19.03 -4.58 6.77
N PRO A 65 -19.39 -4.90 5.51
CA PRO A 65 -20.37 -4.12 4.79
C PRO A 65 -21.78 -4.34 5.38
N ASN A 66 -22.68 -3.39 5.17
CA ASN A 66 -24.08 -3.56 5.57
C ASN A 66 -24.89 -4.54 4.69
N VAL A 67 -24.29 -5.04 3.61
CA VAL A 67 -24.87 -6.03 2.70
C VAL A 67 -23.79 -7.05 2.32
N GLY A 68 -24.17 -8.32 2.21
CA GLY A 68 -23.24 -9.37 1.79
C GLY A 68 -22.27 -9.84 2.88
N PRO A 69 -21.26 -10.65 2.49
CA PRO A 69 -20.31 -11.25 3.42
C PRO A 69 -19.32 -10.24 4.03
N LEU A 70 -18.67 -10.67 5.12
CA LEU A 70 -17.60 -9.94 5.79
C LEU A 70 -16.32 -10.00 4.94
N MET A 71 -15.79 -8.84 4.59
CA MET A 71 -14.56 -8.74 3.82
C MET A 71 -13.32 -8.89 4.71
N GLN A 72 -12.51 -9.92 4.44
CA GLN A 72 -11.28 -10.19 5.19
C GLN A 72 -10.04 -9.62 4.49
N THR A 73 -8.96 -9.48 5.26
CA THR A 73 -7.69 -8.82 4.90
C THR A 73 -7.04 -9.27 3.57
N PRO A 74 -6.17 -8.43 2.98
CA PRO A 74 -5.64 -8.59 1.61
C PRO A 74 -4.64 -9.74 1.42
N ASN A 75 -4.45 -10.61 2.41
CA ASN A 75 -3.67 -11.84 2.30
C ASN A 75 -4.49 -13.02 1.75
N ASN A 76 -5.78 -12.81 1.46
CA ASN A 76 -6.51 -13.76 0.64
C ASN A 76 -6.14 -13.54 -0.83
N ALA A 77 -5.65 -14.59 -1.51
CA ALA A 77 -5.25 -14.54 -2.92
C ALA A 77 -6.42 -14.24 -3.88
N THR A 78 -7.63 -14.13 -3.36
CA THR A 78 -8.86 -13.93 -4.11
C THR A 78 -9.51 -12.61 -3.69
N PRO A 79 -9.72 -11.66 -4.61
CA PRO A 79 -10.45 -10.43 -4.31
C PRO A 79 -11.89 -10.78 -3.90
N GLU A 80 -12.34 -10.19 -2.79
CA GLU A 80 -13.71 -10.37 -2.32
C GLU A 80 -14.62 -9.36 -3.03
N SER A 81 -15.65 -9.87 -3.71
CA SER A 81 -16.61 -9.06 -4.47
C SER A 81 -17.99 -9.19 -3.86
N LEU A 82 -18.75 -8.10 -3.90
CA LEU A 82 -20.13 -8.03 -3.44
C LEU A 82 -21.05 -7.82 -4.64
N ASP A 83 -22.10 -8.63 -4.76
CA ASP A 83 -23.10 -8.52 -5.83
C ASP A 83 -24.06 -7.34 -5.65
N THR A 84 -23.97 -6.63 -4.52
CA THR A 84 -24.78 -5.45 -4.22
C THR A 84 -23.91 -4.41 -3.56
N ALA A 85 -24.02 -3.16 -4.03
CA ALA A 85 -23.25 -2.05 -3.50
C ALA A 85 -23.60 -1.78 -2.02
N PRO A 86 -22.62 -1.84 -1.10
CA PRO A 86 -22.84 -1.47 0.29
C PRO A 86 -23.04 0.03 0.45
N ARG A 87 -23.84 0.42 1.45
CA ARG A 87 -24.06 1.82 1.85
C ARG A 87 -23.23 2.23 3.06
N GLU A 88 -22.70 1.24 3.77
CA GLU A 88 -21.91 1.43 4.99
C GLU A 88 -20.84 0.34 5.07
N LEU A 89 -19.67 0.72 5.57
CA LEU A 89 -18.54 -0.17 5.80
C LEU A 89 -18.06 0.01 7.24
N HIS A 90 -18.11 -1.06 8.02
CA HIS A 90 -17.62 -1.09 9.39
C HIS A 90 -16.21 -1.65 9.42
N PHE A 91 -15.22 -0.82 9.76
CA PHE A 91 -13.83 -1.25 9.90
C PHE A 91 -13.59 -1.75 11.32
N ARG A 92 -13.15 -3.01 11.45
CA ARG A 92 -12.85 -3.62 12.74
C ARG A 92 -11.34 -3.66 12.95
N PHE A 93 -10.91 -3.16 14.11
CA PHE A 93 -9.52 -3.16 14.56
C PHE A 93 -9.36 -4.04 15.81
N SER A 94 -8.11 -4.35 16.20
CA SER A 94 -7.84 -5.11 17.41
C SER A 94 -8.42 -4.44 18.67
N PRO A 95 -9.01 -5.23 19.59
CA PRO A 95 -9.63 -4.69 20.81
C PRO A 95 -8.58 -4.16 21.79
N GLY A 96 -8.98 -3.20 22.63
CA GLY A 96 -8.11 -2.60 23.66
C GLY A 96 -7.20 -1.49 23.15
N GLN A 97 -7.30 -1.13 21.87
CA GLN A 97 -6.55 -0.05 21.24
C GLN A 97 -7.41 1.22 21.12
N VAL A 98 -6.82 2.38 21.43
CA VAL A 98 -7.46 3.68 21.21
C VAL A 98 -7.02 4.20 19.85
N LEU A 99 -7.98 4.41 18.95
CA LEU A 99 -7.72 5.06 17.67
C LEU A 99 -7.58 6.58 17.90
N ASP A 100 -6.50 7.16 17.38
CA ASP A 100 -6.34 8.60 17.35
C ASP A 100 -7.23 9.20 16.24
N GLY A 101 -8.21 10.01 16.63
CA GLY A 101 -9.14 10.68 15.72
C GLY A 101 -8.48 11.56 14.67
N THR A 102 -7.25 12.04 14.93
CA THR A 102 -6.48 12.85 13.96
C THR A 102 -5.84 12.02 12.85
N THR A 103 -5.74 10.70 13.05
CA THR A 103 -5.11 9.76 12.09
C THR A 103 -6.11 9.08 11.16
N LEU A 104 -7.42 9.32 11.32
CA LEU A 104 -8.48 8.69 10.54
C LEU A 104 -8.39 8.98 9.03
N GLY A 105 -7.66 10.04 8.63
CA GLY A 105 -7.38 10.33 7.22
C GLY A 105 -6.55 9.25 6.50
N GLY A 106 -5.94 8.32 7.24
CA GLY A 106 -5.28 7.14 6.67
C GLY A 106 -6.24 6.10 6.08
N ILE A 107 -7.53 6.13 6.44
CA ILE A 107 -8.55 5.25 5.86
C ILE A 107 -9.00 5.85 4.53
N GLN A 108 -8.67 5.20 3.42
CA GLN A 108 -9.00 5.65 2.08
C GLN A 108 -9.78 4.60 1.31
N ILE A 109 -10.87 5.02 0.67
CA ILE A 109 -11.65 4.20 -0.25
C ILE A 109 -11.37 4.72 -1.66
N VAL A 110 -10.81 3.86 -2.49
CA VAL A 110 -10.51 4.15 -3.89
C VAL A 110 -11.40 3.28 -4.77
N ARG A 111 -11.97 3.88 -5.82
CA ARG A 111 -12.66 3.11 -6.86
C ARG A 111 -11.68 2.85 -8.01
N SER A 112 -11.75 1.68 -8.63
CA SER A 112 -11.10 1.46 -9.92
C SER A 112 -11.80 2.27 -11.01
N GLY A 113 -11.11 2.53 -12.12
CA GLY A 113 -11.61 3.31 -13.24
C GLY A 113 -12.73 2.64 -14.07
N PHE A 114 -13.39 1.60 -13.53
CA PHE A 114 -14.22 0.62 -14.25
C PHE A 114 -13.43 -0.27 -15.22
N ASP A 115 -12.11 -0.16 -15.20
CA ASP A 115 -11.12 -0.93 -15.96
C ASP A 115 -10.36 -1.92 -15.07
N GLU A 116 -10.84 -2.12 -13.84
CA GLU A 116 -10.19 -2.93 -12.78
C GLU A 116 -8.81 -2.40 -12.37
N ALA A 117 -8.37 -1.26 -12.90
CA ALA A 117 -7.12 -0.61 -12.56
C ALA A 117 -7.36 0.53 -11.56
N PHE A 118 -6.46 0.65 -10.59
CA PHE A 118 -6.42 1.75 -9.62
C PHE A 118 -5.42 2.83 -10.05
N THR A 119 -5.21 2.99 -11.35
CA THR A 119 -4.26 3.93 -11.93
C THR A 119 -4.94 5.18 -12.44
N ARG A 120 -4.32 6.35 -12.24
CA ARG A 120 -4.73 7.59 -12.90
C ARG A 120 -4.53 7.46 -14.40
N ALA A 121 -5.39 8.08 -15.20
CA ALA A 121 -5.14 8.23 -16.62
C ALA A 121 -3.85 9.02 -16.82
N SER A 122 -2.97 8.54 -17.68
CA SER A 122 -1.76 9.25 -18.04
C SER A 122 -1.49 9.16 -19.53
N VAL A 123 -0.85 10.20 -20.06
CA VAL A 123 -0.36 10.25 -21.42
C VAL A 123 1.01 10.93 -21.42
N THR A 124 1.92 10.40 -22.21
CA THR A 124 3.26 10.97 -22.41
C THR A 124 3.34 11.52 -23.83
N SER A 125 3.86 12.73 -23.99
CA SER A 125 4.14 13.33 -25.30
C SER A 125 5.54 13.91 -25.31
N ASP A 126 6.24 13.73 -26.42
CA ASP A 126 7.53 14.36 -26.68
C ASP A 126 7.42 15.59 -27.61
N PHE A 127 6.20 15.93 -28.04
CA PHE A 127 5.90 17.02 -28.97
C PHE A 127 6.71 16.98 -30.28
N GLY A 128 7.19 15.79 -30.69
CA GLY A 128 8.03 15.65 -31.87
C GLY A 128 9.47 16.11 -31.69
N THR A 129 9.94 16.34 -30.46
CA THR A 129 11.32 16.76 -30.15
C THR A 129 12.33 15.60 -30.18
N ASN A 130 11.93 14.43 -30.67
CA ASN A 130 12.73 13.20 -30.73
C ASN A 130 13.27 12.78 -29.35
N GLY A 131 12.45 12.93 -28.30
CA GLY A 131 12.81 12.60 -26.92
C GLY A 131 13.67 13.63 -26.19
N THR A 132 13.92 14.81 -26.77
CA THR A 132 14.67 15.89 -26.11
C THR A 132 13.86 16.54 -25.00
N ALA A 133 12.57 16.75 -25.23
CA ALA A 133 11.60 17.15 -24.21
C ALA A 133 10.51 16.09 -24.10
N ILE A 134 10.35 15.48 -22.92
CA ILE A 134 9.29 14.50 -22.67
C ILE A 134 8.45 14.98 -21.49
N ILE A 135 7.15 15.18 -21.74
CA ILE A 135 6.20 15.64 -20.74
C ILE A 135 5.20 14.51 -20.47
N ASP A 136 5.07 14.19 -19.18
CA ASP A 136 4.07 13.28 -18.65
C ASP A 136 2.87 14.10 -18.15
N PHE A 137 1.68 13.80 -18.66
CA PHE A 137 0.41 14.35 -18.19
C PHE A 137 -0.33 13.26 -17.42
N THR A 138 -0.73 13.57 -16.20
CA THR A 138 -1.42 12.61 -15.33
C THR A 138 -2.67 13.25 -14.76
N ALA A 139 -3.81 12.56 -14.86
CA ALA A 139 -5.07 12.99 -14.25
C ALA A 139 -4.90 13.13 -12.72
N VAL A 140 -5.58 14.11 -12.13
CA VAL A 140 -5.43 14.39 -10.69
C VAL A 140 -6.23 13.40 -9.84
N ARG A 141 -7.34 12.88 -10.35
CA ARG A 141 -8.17 11.93 -9.61
C ARG A 141 -8.38 10.65 -10.42
N ILE A 142 -8.76 9.59 -9.71
CA ILE A 142 -9.05 8.28 -10.31
C ILE A 142 -10.55 8.11 -10.60
N GLY A 143 -10.86 7.44 -11.72
CA GLY A 143 -12.19 7.00 -12.14
C GLY A 143 -13.17 8.07 -12.66
N THR A 144 -14.45 7.70 -12.83
CA THR A 144 -15.51 8.38 -13.61
C THR A 144 -15.78 9.87 -13.43
N GLY A 145 -15.27 10.51 -12.38
CA GLY A 145 -15.35 11.96 -12.21
C GLY A 145 -14.45 12.71 -13.19
N GLU A 146 -13.49 11.99 -13.79
CA GLU A 146 -12.50 12.49 -14.74
C GLU A 146 -12.43 11.63 -16.02
N ASN A 147 -13.41 10.75 -16.23
CA ASN A 147 -13.55 10.08 -17.53
C ASN A 147 -13.92 11.11 -18.59
N GLY A 148 -13.15 11.14 -19.67
CA GLY A 148 -13.36 12.09 -20.76
C GLY A 148 -12.61 13.41 -20.59
N ILE A 149 -11.65 13.52 -19.65
CA ILE A 149 -10.64 14.59 -19.74
C ILE A 149 -10.01 14.53 -21.12
N ARG A 150 -10.05 15.65 -21.82
CA ARG A 150 -9.41 15.80 -23.12
C ARG A 150 -8.43 16.95 -23.07
N LEU A 151 -7.19 16.67 -23.43
CA LEU A 151 -6.18 17.69 -23.66
C LEU A 151 -6.11 17.94 -25.17
N GLU A 152 -6.60 19.10 -25.60
CA GLU A 152 -6.52 19.57 -26.99
C GLU A 152 -5.36 20.56 -27.06
N ILE A 153 -4.29 20.19 -27.76
CA ILE A 153 -3.11 21.04 -27.89
C ILE A 153 -3.03 21.53 -29.32
N SER A 154 -2.98 22.85 -29.45
CA SER A 154 -2.83 23.54 -30.73
C SER A 154 -1.67 24.50 -30.63
N LYS A 155 -1.11 24.89 -31.77
CA LYS A 155 -0.15 25.98 -31.85
C LYS A 155 -0.67 27.11 -32.72
N SER A 156 -0.32 28.32 -32.37
CA SER A 156 -0.57 29.50 -33.19
C SER A 156 0.53 30.52 -32.96
N ASP A 157 0.73 31.41 -33.94
CA ASP A 157 1.56 32.59 -33.71
C ASP A 157 0.68 33.62 -32.97
N ARG A 158 0.93 33.80 -31.67
CA ARG A 158 0.06 34.63 -30.83
C ARG A 158 0.50 36.08 -30.79
N THR A 159 1.60 36.48 -31.43
CA THR A 159 2.03 37.87 -31.34
C THR A 159 2.76 38.44 -32.55
N ALA A 160 2.45 39.72 -32.85
CA ALA A 160 3.43 40.68 -33.34
C ALA A 160 3.92 41.64 -32.22
N ALA A 161 3.43 41.53 -30.97
CA ALA A 161 3.78 42.43 -29.85
C ALA A 161 3.28 42.00 -28.43
N GLY A 162 3.22 40.71 -28.09
CA GLY A 162 2.76 40.22 -26.78
C GLY A 162 3.84 39.43 -26.05
N THR A 163 3.68 39.18 -24.75
CA THR A 163 4.58 38.27 -24.03
C THR A 163 4.31 36.84 -24.51
N PRO A 164 5.31 36.13 -25.04
CA PRO A 164 5.15 34.74 -25.44
C PRO A 164 4.66 33.91 -24.24
N GLY A 165 3.64 33.10 -24.46
CA GLY A 165 3.03 32.39 -23.35
C GLY A 165 1.99 31.37 -23.78
N VAL A 166 1.85 30.35 -22.95
CA VAL A 166 0.87 29.29 -23.13
C VAL A 166 -0.50 29.80 -22.70
N ALA A 167 -1.47 29.79 -23.61
CA ALA A 167 -2.85 30.11 -23.27
C ALA A 167 -3.60 28.83 -22.92
N ILE A 168 -4.28 28.84 -21.76
CA ILE A 168 -5.08 27.71 -21.29
C ILE A 168 -6.54 28.15 -21.25
N THR A 169 -7.41 27.35 -21.86
CA THR A 169 -8.86 27.52 -21.78
C THR A 169 -9.48 26.19 -21.35
N VAL A 170 -10.21 26.21 -20.24
CA VAL A 170 -10.90 25.03 -19.73
C VAL A 170 -12.40 25.15 -20.00
N ALA A 171 -12.96 24.18 -20.74
CA ALA A 171 -14.37 24.11 -21.08
C ALA A 171 -14.92 22.73 -20.72
N GLY A 172 -15.50 22.61 -19.51
CA GLY A 172 -15.93 21.32 -18.98
C GLY A 172 -14.72 20.39 -18.75
N PRO A 173 -14.71 19.16 -19.26
CA PRO A 173 -13.58 18.24 -19.14
C PRO A 173 -12.50 18.46 -20.21
N THR A 174 -12.70 19.40 -21.15
CA THR A 174 -11.71 19.70 -22.19
C THR A 174 -10.81 20.84 -21.75
N ILE A 175 -9.50 20.58 -21.71
CA ILE A 175 -8.45 21.57 -21.50
C ILE A 175 -7.84 21.84 -22.86
N ARG A 176 -8.02 23.08 -23.35
CA ARG A 176 -7.35 23.56 -24.55
C ARG A 176 -6.08 24.28 -24.16
N VAL A 177 -4.98 23.85 -24.75
CA VAL A 177 -3.67 24.47 -24.59
C VAL A 177 -3.27 25.00 -25.95
N GLU A 178 -3.02 26.29 -26.01
CA GLU A 178 -2.53 26.96 -27.21
C GLU A 178 -1.10 27.39 -26.96
N LEU A 179 -0.18 26.74 -27.69
CA LEU A 179 1.24 27.04 -27.67
C LEU A 179 1.52 28.20 -28.61
N ASP A 180 2.40 29.11 -28.20
CA ASP A 180 2.84 30.23 -29.02
C ASP A 180 4.11 29.87 -29.79
N THR A 181 4.04 29.94 -31.13
CA THR A 181 5.22 29.75 -32.01
C THR A 181 6.11 30.98 -32.07
N ASP A 182 5.60 32.16 -31.68
CA ASP A 182 6.31 33.44 -31.70
C ASP A 182 7.00 33.74 -33.05
N GLU A 183 6.38 33.28 -34.15
CA GLU A 183 6.97 33.34 -35.49
C GLU A 183 7.26 34.78 -35.92
N ALA A 184 6.40 35.74 -35.58
CA ALA A 184 6.62 37.14 -35.93
C ALA A 184 7.85 37.76 -35.25
N ASN A 185 8.34 37.20 -34.13
CA ASN A 185 9.57 37.63 -33.45
C ASN A 185 10.75 36.67 -33.73
N GLY A 186 10.68 35.93 -34.84
CA GLY A 186 11.73 35.00 -35.27
C GLY A 186 11.80 33.71 -34.45
N GLY A 187 10.74 33.36 -33.72
CA GLY A 187 10.62 32.12 -32.94
C GLY A 187 11.47 32.09 -31.65
N THR A 188 12.05 33.22 -31.25
CA THR A 188 12.98 33.26 -30.10
C THR A 188 12.29 33.17 -28.75
N GLY A 189 10.99 33.47 -28.68
CA GLY A 189 10.13 33.29 -27.52
C GLY A 189 9.18 32.11 -27.63
N ALA A 190 9.38 31.20 -28.59
CA ALA A 190 8.50 30.05 -28.76
C ALA A 190 8.34 29.24 -27.46
N THR A 191 7.17 28.63 -27.30
CA THR A 191 6.83 27.93 -26.05
C THR A 191 7.80 26.79 -25.77
N THR A 192 8.42 26.82 -24.58
CA THR A 192 9.30 25.76 -24.10
C THR A 192 8.58 24.69 -23.30
N ALA A 193 9.23 23.53 -23.14
CA ALA A 193 8.70 22.42 -22.36
C ALA A 193 8.36 22.80 -20.91
N GLN A 194 9.22 23.59 -20.25
CA GLN A 194 8.97 24.04 -18.88
C GLN A 194 7.82 25.03 -18.80
N GLN A 195 7.72 25.96 -19.77
CA GLN A 195 6.62 26.92 -19.81
C GLN A 195 5.25 26.22 -19.94
N MET A 196 5.18 25.14 -20.71
CA MET A 196 3.95 24.33 -20.79
C MET A 196 3.59 23.67 -19.46
N VAL A 197 4.57 23.06 -18.81
CA VAL A 197 4.38 22.42 -17.50
C VAL A 197 3.92 23.43 -16.45
N ASP A 198 4.59 24.59 -16.40
CA ASP A 198 4.27 25.66 -15.45
C ASP A 198 2.91 26.27 -15.73
N ALA A 199 2.52 26.43 -17.00
CA ALA A 199 1.21 26.95 -17.35
C ALA A 199 0.09 26.02 -16.86
N ILE A 200 0.19 24.70 -17.13
CA ILE A 200 -0.85 23.73 -16.71
C ILE A 200 -0.94 23.64 -15.19
N ASN A 201 0.20 23.57 -14.50
CA ASN A 201 0.23 23.44 -13.05
C ASN A 201 -0.10 24.77 -12.33
N GLY A 202 0.13 25.91 -12.98
CA GLY A 202 -0.17 27.24 -12.46
C GLY A 202 -1.61 27.69 -12.70
N ASP A 203 -2.33 27.09 -13.67
CA ASP A 203 -3.72 27.42 -13.93
C ASP A 203 -4.65 26.92 -12.80
N PRO A 204 -5.51 27.79 -12.22
CA PRO A 204 -6.32 27.45 -11.04
C PRO A 204 -7.42 26.41 -11.33
N VAL A 205 -7.75 26.19 -12.59
CA VAL A 205 -8.76 25.21 -13.00
C VAL A 205 -8.07 23.95 -13.53
N ALA A 206 -7.15 24.06 -14.50
CA ALA A 206 -6.53 22.91 -15.17
C ALA A 206 -5.75 22.01 -14.19
N SER A 207 -5.02 22.60 -13.25
CA SER A 207 -4.27 21.88 -12.20
C SER A 207 -5.14 21.03 -11.27
N ARG A 208 -6.47 21.20 -11.29
CA ARG A 208 -7.42 20.37 -10.53
C ARG A 208 -7.76 19.07 -11.24
N TRP A 209 -7.51 18.99 -12.55
CA TRP A 209 -7.88 17.86 -13.42
C TRP A 209 -6.64 17.15 -13.95
N VAL A 210 -5.60 17.88 -14.35
CA VAL A 210 -4.37 17.31 -14.91
C VAL A 210 -3.16 17.95 -14.25
N GLN A 211 -2.18 17.11 -13.92
CA GLN A 211 -0.86 17.54 -13.51
C GLN A 211 0.13 17.22 -14.63
N ALA A 212 0.93 18.21 -15.02
CA ALA A 212 2.00 18.05 -15.98
C ALA A 212 3.35 17.91 -15.25
N SER A 213 4.25 17.08 -15.77
CA SER A 213 5.61 16.97 -15.26
C SER A 213 6.59 16.68 -16.37
N LEU A 214 7.76 17.31 -16.30
CA LEU A 214 8.86 17.04 -17.20
C LEU A 214 9.61 15.77 -16.73
N ARG A 215 9.84 14.82 -17.62
CA ARG A 215 10.58 13.59 -17.29
C ARG A 215 12.05 13.90 -17.04
N LEU A 216 12.65 13.24 -16.06
CA LEU A 216 14.07 13.38 -15.75
C LEU A 216 14.94 13.13 -16.99
N GLY A 217 15.88 14.04 -17.25
CA GLY A 217 16.76 14.01 -18.41
C GLY A 217 16.26 14.77 -19.64
N SER A 218 15.02 15.28 -19.61
CA SER A 218 14.50 16.18 -20.64
C SER A 218 15.06 17.60 -20.49
N ASP A 219 15.19 18.33 -21.60
CA ASP A 219 15.58 19.75 -21.58
C ASP A 219 14.36 20.66 -21.31
N PRO A 220 14.35 21.41 -20.19
CA PRO A 220 13.24 22.32 -19.85
C PRO A 220 13.09 23.50 -20.82
N ASN A 221 14.17 23.92 -21.51
CA ASN A 221 14.16 25.07 -22.40
C ASN A 221 13.93 24.70 -23.86
N GLN A 222 13.75 23.41 -24.16
CA GLN A 222 13.49 22.94 -25.51
C GLN A 222 12.16 23.50 -26.01
N ASP A 223 12.21 24.12 -27.19
CA ASP A 223 11.04 24.54 -27.95
C ASP A 223 10.24 23.30 -28.38
N ILE A 224 8.94 23.29 -28.03
CA ILE A 224 8.01 22.19 -28.31
C ILE A 224 7.05 22.52 -29.47
N THR A 225 7.22 23.66 -30.14
CA THR A 225 6.30 24.15 -31.18
C THR A 225 6.75 23.85 -32.61
N THR A 226 8.06 23.67 -32.83
CA THR A 226 8.66 23.50 -34.16
C THR A 226 8.21 22.23 -34.88
N THR A 227 8.03 21.14 -34.13
CA THR A 227 7.82 19.80 -34.68
C THR A 227 6.49 19.17 -34.27
N PHE A 228 5.76 19.80 -33.36
CA PHE A 228 4.44 19.35 -32.95
C PHE A 228 3.42 19.53 -34.08
N ALA A 229 2.67 18.47 -34.38
CA ALA A 229 1.51 18.51 -35.27
C ALA A 229 0.26 18.68 -34.41
N ASP A 230 -0.63 19.59 -34.80
CA ASP A 230 -1.86 19.89 -34.03
C ASP A 230 -2.65 18.60 -33.75
N SER A 231 -3.15 18.47 -32.52
CA SER A 231 -4.09 17.40 -32.20
C SER A 231 -5.46 17.77 -32.77
N GLY A 232 -5.82 17.14 -33.90
CA GLY A 232 -7.16 17.24 -34.52
C GLY A 232 -8.24 16.48 -33.76
#